data_AF-V8R4H7-F1
#
_entry.id   AF-V8R4H7-F1
#
_cell.length_a   1.000
_cell.length_b   1.000
_cell.length_c   1.000
_cell.angle_alpha   90.00
_cell.angle_beta   90.00
_cell.angle_gamma   90.00
#
_symmetry.space_group_name_H-M   'P 1'
#
loop_
_entity.id
_entity.type
_entity.pdbx_description
1 polymer ?
#
loop_
_entity_poly.entity_id
_entity_poly.type
_entity_poly.pdbx_seq_one_letter_code
_entity_poly.pdbx_strand_id
1 'polypeptide(L)'
;MRIFKWFKKEKIVDFVKDEFTLDGYDSDIHAINAFYTCFVDYEHSGSFKLEPIGYDNKTDINYFGSTIDGEVIMEGVQTKNLYKLVEFITVNRLWPEQLIAAGIDPSFTRVVEALDAAPDKDPAIGRAFRTYPIAMLSIGYIAVGEIGLANITNTQPLNAGRQAIRKIHKITRKTISLKARLIRTFVLGFILILGFVAVISYVMDSLKSAGIDLQ
;
A
#
# COMPACT_ATOMS: atom_id res chain seq x y z
N MET A 1 26.50 -5.09 -6.90
CA MET A 1 25.32 -4.82 -6.06
C MET A 1 25.79 -4.38 -4.67
N ARG A 2 25.88 -3.07 -4.40
CA ARG A 2 26.55 -2.47 -3.21
C ARG A 2 25.59 -2.08 -2.06
N ILE A 3 24.28 -2.21 -2.27
CA ILE A 3 23.20 -1.74 -1.35
C ILE A 3 23.19 -2.47 0.00
N PHE A 4 23.61 -3.74 0.05
CA PHE A 4 23.46 -4.57 1.26
C PHE A 4 24.44 -4.26 2.41
N LYS A 5 25.47 -3.43 2.21
CA LYS A 5 26.46 -3.14 3.27
C LYS A 5 26.02 -2.06 4.27
N TRP A 6 24.96 -1.31 3.97
CA TRP A 6 24.53 -0.15 4.75
C TRP A 6 23.32 -0.41 5.67
N PHE A 7 22.56 -1.47 5.44
CA PHE A 7 21.32 -1.74 6.18
C PHE A 7 21.54 -2.84 7.21
N LYS A 8 22.41 -2.55 8.20
CA LYS A 8 22.52 -3.41 9.38
C LYS A 8 21.27 -3.20 10.22
N LYS A 9 20.54 -4.30 10.44
CA LYS A 9 19.27 -4.34 11.16
C LYS A 9 19.52 -4.08 12.64
N GLU A 10 19.42 -2.83 13.08
CA GLU A 10 19.35 -2.48 14.51
C GLU A 10 17.89 -2.35 14.95
N LYS A 11 17.64 -2.66 16.22
CA LYS A 11 16.33 -2.89 16.80
C LYS A 11 15.36 -1.74 16.51
N ILE A 12 14.21 -2.12 15.97
CA ILE A 12 12.95 -1.39 16.00
C ILE A 12 12.68 -1.03 17.45
N VAL A 13 12.78 0.25 17.83
CA VAL A 13 12.01 1.00 18.85
C VAL A 13 12.88 2.23 19.19
N ASP A 14 12.70 3.28 18.41
CA ASP A 14 12.83 4.68 18.84
C ASP A 14 11.87 5.49 17.95
N PHE A 15 10.58 5.20 18.12
CA PHE A 15 9.53 6.00 17.53
C PHE A 15 9.32 7.23 18.42
N VAL A 16 9.26 8.39 17.79
CA VAL A 16 8.93 9.70 18.37
C VAL A 16 10.10 10.35 19.11
N LYS A 17 10.99 11.06 18.39
CA LYS A 17 11.66 12.28 18.91
C LYS A 17 12.55 13.08 17.94
N ASP A 18 12.54 12.83 16.63
CA ASP A 18 13.29 13.72 15.74
C ASP A 18 12.40 14.90 15.32
N GLU A 19 12.82 16.09 15.76
CA GLU A 19 12.29 17.42 15.45
C GLU A 19 12.21 17.65 13.94
N PHE A 20 11.07 17.36 13.32
CA PHE A 20 10.66 18.09 12.13
C PHE A 20 9.85 19.27 12.62
N THR A 21 10.45 20.45 12.58
CA THR A 21 9.73 21.72 12.69
C THR A 21 8.83 21.89 11.48
N LEU A 22 7.60 22.36 11.69
CA LEU A 22 6.60 22.64 10.63
C LEU A 22 7.15 23.53 9.50
N ASP A 23 8.18 24.33 9.79
CA ASP A 23 8.92 25.15 8.83
C ASP A 23 9.66 24.27 7.81
N GLY A 24 9.11 24.20 6.58
CA GLY A 24 9.78 23.57 5.43
C GLY A 24 8.98 22.50 4.70
N TYR A 25 7.76 22.19 5.13
CA TYR A 25 6.88 21.31 4.35
C TYR A 25 6.20 22.08 3.21
N ASP A 26 6.40 21.59 1.99
CA ASP A 26 5.68 22.04 0.80
C ASP A 26 4.28 21.39 0.78
N SER A 27 3.23 22.18 0.55
CA SER A 27 1.85 21.70 0.62
C SER A 27 1.53 20.61 -0.40
N ASP A 28 2.09 20.69 -1.60
CA ASP A 28 1.86 19.70 -2.66
C ASP A 28 2.58 18.41 -2.33
N ILE A 29 3.84 18.49 -1.88
CA ILE A 29 4.59 17.32 -1.43
C ILE A 29 3.90 16.68 -0.23
N HIS A 30 3.33 17.48 0.67
CA HIS A 30 2.61 16.98 1.84
C HIS A 30 1.35 16.21 1.46
N ALA A 31 0.60 16.68 0.46
CA ALA A 31 -0.55 15.97 -0.09
C ALA A 31 -0.14 14.63 -0.74
N ILE A 32 0.92 14.63 -1.55
CA ILE A 32 1.48 13.41 -2.15
C ILE A 32 1.91 12.43 -1.05
N ASN A 33 2.57 12.94 -0.01
CA ASN A 33 3.08 12.15 1.08
C ASN A 33 1.97 11.51 1.93
N ALA A 34 0.88 12.24 2.18
CA ALA A 34 -0.30 11.68 2.85
C ALA A 34 -0.93 10.54 2.04
N PHE A 35 -1.02 10.67 0.71
CA PHE A 35 -1.47 9.59 -0.16
C PHE A 35 -0.50 8.40 -0.14
N TYR A 36 0.77 8.66 -0.41
CA TYR A 36 1.83 7.67 -0.57
C TYR A 36 2.00 6.82 0.69
N THR A 37 2.20 7.48 1.83
CA THR A 37 2.44 6.80 3.10
C THR A 37 1.23 5.96 3.49
N CYS A 38 0.01 6.41 3.17
CA CYS A 38 -1.21 5.65 3.53
C CYS A 38 -1.22 4.26 2.89
N PHE A 39 -0.75 4.14 1.65
CA PHE A 39 -0.57 2.86 0.98
C PHE A 39 0.54 2.03 1.62
N VAL A 40 1.68 2.67 1.89
CA VAL A 40 2.85 1.99 2.47
C VAL A 40 2.51 1.40 3.85
N ASP A 41 1.86 2.17 4.72
CA ASP A 41 1.50 1.72 6.07
C ASP A 41 0.42 0.63 6.05
N TYR A 42 -0.58 0.75 5.17
CA TYR A 42 -1.61 -0.28 5.02
C TYR A 42 -1.01 -1.63 4.65
N GLU A 43 -0.13 -1.66 3.65
CA GLU A 43 0.52 -2.89 3.19
C GLU A 43 1.55 -3.40 4.21
N HIS A 44 2.24 -2.52 4.93
CA HIS A 44 3.21 -2.89 5.96
C HIS A 44 2.56 -3.50 7.21
N SER A 45 1.44 -2.94 7.68
CA SER A 45 0.79 -3.40 8.92
C SER A 45 -0.21 -4.54 8.71
N GLY A 46 -0.66 -4.82 7.47
CA GLY A 46 -1.56 -5.91 7.09
C GLY A 46 -2.97 -5.89 7.72
N SER A 47 -3.19 -5.01 8.71
CA SER A 47 -4.38 -4.92 9.55
C SER A 47 -4.51 -3.51 10.15
N PHE A 48 -4.20 -2.49 9.35
CA PHE A 48 -4.57 -1.13 9.73
C PHE A 48 -6.09 -1.10 9.93
N LYS A 49 -6.56 -0.77 11.14
CA LYS A 49 -7.99 -0.48 11.33
C LYS A 49 -8.27 0.81 10.57
N LEU A 50 -8.70 0.67 9.32
CA LEU A 50 -9.20 1.77 8.48
C LEU A 50 -10.49 2.38 9.04
N GLU A 51 -11.08 1.75 10.05
CA GLU A 51 -12.40 2.05 10.61
C GLU A 51 -12.59 3.44 11.23
N PRO A 52 -11.59 4.17 11.76
CA PRO A 52 -11.83 5.55 12.19
C PRO A 52 -11.52 6.58 11.08
N ILE A 53 -10.79 6.20 10.04
CA ILE A 53 -10.30 7.16 9.04
C ILE A 53 -11.31 7.29 7.88
N GLY A 54 -11.73 8.51 7.58
CA GLY A 54 -12.79 8.83 6.62
C GLY A 54 -14.17 9.02 7.26
N TYR A 55 -14.32 8.82 8.58
CA TYR A 55 -15.59 9.01 9.30
C TYR A 55 -15.76 10.42 9.84
N ASP A 56 -14.68 11.07 10.29
CA ASP A 56 -14.72 12.44 10.78
C ASP A 56 -13.48 13.25 10.34
N ASN A 57 -13.68 14.54 10.07
CA ASN A 57 -12.61 15.42 9.59
C ASN A 57 -11.49 15.60 10.63
N LYS A 58 -11.78 15.54 11.93
CA LYS A 58 -10.80 15.84 12.98
C LYS A 58 -9.77 14.70 13.07
N THR A 59 -10.23 13.45 13.05
CA THR A 59 -9.37 12.26 13.01
C THR A 59 -8.54 12.24 11.74
N ASP A 60 -9.15 12.56 10.60
CA ASP A 60 -8.45 12.57 9.31
C ASP A 60 -7.38 13.66 9.25
N ILE A 61 -7.67 14.85 9.77
CA ILE A 61 -6.69 15.93 9.88
C ILE A 61 -5.56 15.50 10.82
N ASN A 62 -5.86 14.95 12.00
CA ASN A 62 -4.83 14.44 12.93
C ASN A 62 -3.93 13.36 12.33
N TYR A 63 -4.49 12.56 11.42
CA TYR A 63 -3.78 11.46 10.81
C TYR A 63 -2.97 11.89 9.57
N PHE A 64 -3.60 12.59 8.62
CA PHE A 64 -3.03 12.97 7.31
C PHE A 64 -2.46 14.38 7.23
N GLY A 65 -2.81 15.25 8.18
CA GLY A 65 -2.45 16.66 8.16
C GLY A 65 -3.43 17.54 7.41
N SER A 66 -3.12 18.84 7.38
CA SER A 66 -3.91 19.89 6.74
C SER A 66 -3.02 21.03 6.29
N THR A 67 -3.46 21.74 5.25
CA THR A 67 -2.84 22.99 4.79
C THR A 67 -3.86 24.13 4.80
N ILE A 68 -3.39 25.37 4.95
CA ILE A 68 -4.18 26.59 4.76
C ILE A 68 -3.34 27.54 3.92
N ASP A 69 -3.91 28.10 2.85
CA ASP A 69 -3.26 29.06 1.97
C ASP A 69 -1.87 28.64 1.44
N GLY A 70 -1.69 27.33 1.20
CA GLY A 70 -0.43 26.76 0.71
C GLY A 70 0.59 26.43 1.81
N GLU A 71 0.29 26.70 3.07
CA GLU A 71 1.15 26.39 4.21
C GLU A 71 0.66 25.17 4.97
N VAL A 72 1.59 24.31 5.39
CA VAL A 72 1.25 23.14 6.23
C VAL A 72 1.02 23.60 7.67
N ILE A 73 -0.24 23.69 8.06
CA ILE A 73 -0.64 24.04 9.43
C ILE A 73 -0.57 22.85 10.38
N MET A 74 -0.63 21.63 9.82
CA MET A 74 -0.52 20.41 10.60
C MET A 74 0.03 19.26 9.76
N GLU A 75 1.11 18.64 10.22
CA GLU A 75 1.74 17.52 9.54
C GLU A 75 0.83 16.29 9.52
N GLY A 76 0.17 15.98 10.63
CA GLY A 76 -0.44 14.68 10.85
C GLY A 76 0.59 13.67 11.37
N VAL A 77 0.12 12.63 12.06
CA VAL A 77 1.00 11.64 12.72
C VAL A 77 1.77 10.81 11.70
N GLN A 78 1.16 10.54 10.55
CA GLN A 78 1.60 9.51 9.63
C GLN A 78 2.62 9.99 8.59
N THR A 79 2.47 11.22 8.14
CA THR A 79 3.25 11.86 7.08
C THR A 79 4.73 12.11 7.45
N LYS A 80 5.11 12.07 8.73
CA LYS A 80 6.46 12.47 9.15
C LYS A 80 7.58 11.56 8.65
N ASN A 81 7.29 10.29 8.36
CA ASN A 81 8.33 9.28 8.16
C ASN A 81 8.84 9.17 6.71
N LEU A 82 7.97 9.42 5.73
CA LEU A 82 8.30 9.23 4.31
C LEU A 82 8.43 10.55 3.55
N TYR A 83 8.16 11.70 4.20
CA TYR A 83 8.18 12.98 3.51
C TYR A 83 9.49 13.25 2.78
N LYS A 84 10.66 13.05 3.40
CA LYS A 84 11.95 13.28 2.73
C LYS A 84 12.18 12.38 1.51
N LEU A 85 11.64 11.16 1.52
CA LEU A 85 11.66 10.28 0.34
C LEU A 85 10.73 10.82 -0.75
N VAL A 86 9.52 11.23 -0.38
CA VAL A 86 8.53 11.80 -1.31
C VAL A 86 9.02 13.12 -1.91
N GLU A 87 9.64 13.97 -1.10
CA GLU A 87 10.31 15.20 -1.50
C GLU A 87 11.42 14.91 -2.50
N PHE A 88 12.31 13.97 -2.19
CA PHE A 88 13.38 13.56 -3.10
C PHE A 88 12.83 13.09 -4.46
N ILE A 89 11.81 12.22 -4.47
CA ILE A 89 11.19 11.73 -5.71
C ILE A 89 10.59 12.90 -6.51
N THR A 90 9.90 13.82 -5.82
CA THR A 90 9.20 14.94 -6.45
C THR A 90 10.18 15.96 -7.05
N VAL A 91 11.17 16.40 -6.28
CA VAL A 91 12.17 17.38 -6.70
C VAL A 91 13.01 16.85 -7.88
N ASN A 92 13.34 15.56 -7.87
CA ASN A 92 14.11 14.93 -8.94
C ASN A 92 13.25 14.44 -10.12
N ARG A 93 11.94 14.72 -10.11
CA ARG A 93 10.98 14.33 -11.17
C ARG A 93 10.97 12.83 -11.47
N LEU A 94 11.02 12.02 -10.43
CA LEU A 94 11.13 10.56 -10.52
C LEU A 94 9.78 9.85 -10.39
N TRP A 95 8.65 10.56 -10.40
CA TRP A 95 7.34 9.90 -10.37
C TRP A 95 7.04 9.15 -11.68
N PRO A 96 6.20 8.08 -11.64
CA PRO A 96 5.94 7.24 -12.82
C PRO A 96 5.53 8.03 -14.07
N GLU A 97 4.59 8.96 -13.91
CA GLU A 97 4.06 9.78 -14.99
C GLU A 97 5.17 10.64 -15.66
N GLN A 98 6.09 11.17 -14.87
CA GLN A 98 7.19 12.01 -15.34
C GLN A 98 8.25 11.18 -16.07
N LEU A 99 8.57 9.99 -15.56
CA LEU A 99 9.49 9.06 -16.22
C LEU A 99 8.91 8.55 -17.55
N ILE A 100 7.62 8.21 -17.57
CA ILE A 100 6.92 7.80 -18.81
C ILE A 100 6.97 8.93 -19.84
N ALA A 101 6.71 10.18 -19.43
CA ALA A 101 6.78 11.34 -20.32
C ALA A 101 8.20 11.56 -20.87
N ALA A 102 9.23 11.16 -20.13
CA ALA A 102 10.63 11.18 -20.57
C ALA A 102 11.05 9.94 -21.38
N GLY A 103 10.16 8.98 -21.62
CA GLY A 103 10.47 7.72 -22.30
C GLY A 103 11.33 6.76 -21.47
N ILE A 104 11.30 6.89 -20.13
CA ILE A 104 12.07 6.10 -19.17
C ILE A 104 11.16 5.08 -18.48
N ASP A 105 11.68 3.88 -18.24
CA ASP A 105 11.00 2.85 -17.46
C ASP A 105 10.63 3.37 -16.05
N PRO A 106 9.34 3.40 -15.68
CA PRO A 106 8.87 4.00 -14.45
C PRO A 106 8.97 3.05 -13.25
N SER A 107 10.10 2.37 -13.07
CA SER A 107 10.31 1.47 -11.94
C SER A 107 10.84 2.19 -10.71
N PHE A 108 10.46 1.71 -9.51
CA PHE A 108 11.01 2.23 -8.25
C PHE A 108 12.53 2.04 -8.14
N THR A 109 13.11 1.11 -8.92
CA THR A 109 14.56 0.97 -9.07
C THR A 109 15.22 2.28 -9.51
N ARG A 110 14.58 3.09 -10.36
CA ARG A 110 15.10 4.41 -10.77
C ARG A 110 15.24 5.37 -9.61
N VAL A 111 14.31 5.31 -8.65
CA VAL A 111 14.40 6.10 -7.40
C VAL A 111 15.61 5.64 -6.59
N VAL A 112 15.81 4.32 -6.46
CA VAL A 112 16.96 3.76 -5.74
C VAL A 112 18.28 4.13 -6.40
N GLU A 113 18.37 4.05 -7.74
CA GLU A 113 19.56 4.45 -8.50
C GLU A 113 19.88 5.94 -8.33
N ALA A 114 18.87 6.80 -8.38
CA ALA A 114 19.03 8.23 -8.16
C ALA A 114 19.47 8.54 -6.72
N LEU A 115 18.89 7.84 -5.74
CA LEU A 115 19.30 7.94 -4.34
C LEU A 115 20.75 7.49 -4.14
N ASP A 116 21.19 6.42 -4.79
CA ASP A 116 22.57 5.94 -4.73
C ASP A 116 23.56 6.92 -5.38
N ALA A 117 23.15 7.58 -6.46
CA ALA A 117 23.95 8.60 -7.16
C ALA A 117 23.95 9.98 -6.48
N ALA A 118 23.00 10.26 -5.59
CA ALA A 118 22.90 11.56 -4.92
C ALA A 118 24.17 11.88 -4.10
N PRO A 119 24.70 13.11 -4.17
CA PRO A 119 25.89 13.51 -3.42
C PRO A 119 25.64 13.51 -1.91
N ASP A 120 24.47 13.99 -1.50
CA ASP A 120 24.04 14.05 -0.11
C ASP A 120 23.08 12.92 0.22
N LYS A 121 23.28 12.26 1.37
CA LYS A 121 22.42 11.18 1.85
C LYS A 121 21.61 11.67 3.03
N ASP A 122 20.33 12.01 2.81
CA ASP A 122 19.43 12.41 3.88
C ASP A 122 19.19 11.24 4.86
N PRO A 123 19.53 11.38 6.17
CA PRO A 123 19.34 10.32 7.15
C PRO A 123 17.88 9.86 7.29
N ALA A 124 16.90 10.74 7.05
CA ALA A 124 15.49 10.42 7.12
C ALA A 124 15.07 9.45 6.02
N ILE A 125 15.62 9.59 4.81
CA ILE A 125 15.42 8.62 3.73
C ILE A 125 16.04 7.27 4.13
N GLY A 126 17.24 7.29 4.71
CA GLY A 126 17.87 6.08 5.25
C GLY A 126 17.01 5.37 6.30
N ARG A 127 16.32 6.12 7.17
CA ARG A 127 15.35 5.57 8.13
C ARG A 127 14.13 4.96 7.45
N ALA A 128 13.61 5.57 6.39
CA ALA A 128 12.49 5.03 5.63
C ALA A 128 12.79 3.61 5.09
N PHE A 129 13.95 3.42 4.44
CA PHE A 129 14.36 2.10 3.92
C PHE A 129 14.70 1.06 4.99
N ARG A 130 15.03 1.49 6.22
CA ARG A 130 15.19 0.57 7.36
C ARG A 130 13.84 0.15 7.96
N THR A 131 12.85 1.03 7.88
CA THR A 131 11.52 0.83 8.47
C THR A 131 10.63 0.00 7.55
N TYR A 132 10.62 0.34 6.26
CA TYR A 132 9.70 -0.24 5.28
C TYR A 132 10.46 -1.12 4.28
N PRO A 133 9.98 -2.35 4.02
CA PRO A 133 10.50 -3.16 2.91
C PRO A 133 10.36 -2.40 1.58
N ILE A 134 11.35 -2.56 0.70
CA ILE A 134 11.36 -1.92 -0.64
C ILE A 134 10.07 -2.22 -1.42
N ALA A 135 9.53 -3.43 -1.30
CA ALA A 135 8.27 -3.80 -1.94
C ALA A 135 7.11 -2.87 -1.54
N MET A 136 7.03 -2.46 -0.27
CA MET A 136 5.96 -1.57 0.23
C MET A 136 6.13 -0.15 -0.29
N LEU A 137 7.36 0.36 -0.29
CA LEU A 137 7.70 1.66 -0.88
C LEU A 137 7.38 1.69 -2.39
N SER A 138 7.64 0.58 -3.09
CA SER A 138 7.31 0.41 -4.51
C SER A 138 5.80 0.39 -4.76
N ILE A 139 5.01 -0.26 -3.89
CA ILE A 139 3.55 -0.27 -4.01
C ILE A 139 2.98 1.15 -3.86
N GLY A 140 3.41 1.90 -2.85
CA GLY A 140 2.99 3.30 -2.69
C GLY A 140 3.36 4.15 -3.91
N TYR A 141 4.53 3.90 -4.48
CA TYR A 141 5.04 4.63 -5.65
C TYR A 141 4.20 4.35 -6.90
N ILE A 142 3.87 3.08 -7.16
CA ILE A 142 2.98 2.68 -8.26
C ILE A 142 1.58 3.26 -8.03
N ALA A 143 1.07 3.25 -6.79
CA ALA A 143 -0.25 3.76 -6.48
C ALA A 143 -0.40 5.26 -6.79
N VAL A 144 0.65 6.06 -6.54
CA VAL A 144 0.72 7.48 -6.96
C VAL A 144 0.66 7.59 -8.47
N GLY A 145 1.45 6.79 -9.21
CA GLY A 145 1.42 6.77 -10.67
C GLY A 145 0.08 6.39 -11.28
N GLU A 146 -0.63 5.44 -10.68
CA GLU A 146 -1.96 5.02 -11.15
C GLU A 146 -3.06 6.07 -10.90
N ILE A 147 -2.92 6.92 -9.88
CA ILE A 147 -3.83 8.05 -9.67
C ILE A 147 -3.43 9.25 -10.53
N GLY A 148 -2.13 9.44 -10.77
CA GLY A 148 -1.58 10.59 -11.46
C GLY A 148 -1.22 11.70 -10.48
N LEU A 149 -0.04 12.32 -10.69
CA LEU A 149 0.51 13.29 -9.75
C LEU A 149 -0.39 14.53 -9.64
N ALA A 150 -0.89 15.00 -10.78
CA ALA A 150 -1.77 16.16 -10.88
C ALA A 150 -3.12 16.01 -10.14
N ASN A 151 -3.56 14.78 -9.89
CA ASN A 151 -4.80 14.50 -9.14
C ASN A 151 -4.60 14.50 -7.63
N ILE A 152 -3.34 14.56 -7.17
CA ILE A 152 -2.96 14.54 -5.75
C ILE A 152 -2.37 15.89 -5.35
N THR A 153 -1.54 16.49 -6.21
CA THR A 153 -1.04 17.86 -6.00
C THR A 153 -2.19 18.86 -5.97
N ASN A 154 -2.03 19.98 -5.27
CA ASN A 154 -3.06 20.99 -5.03
C ASN A 154 -4.30 20.48 -4.29
N THR A 155 -4.24 19.31 -3.65
CA THR A 155 -5.31 18.83 -2.78
C THR A 155 -4.92 18.98 -1.32
N GLN A 156 -5.93 19.12 -0.45
CA GLN A 156 -5.69 19.03 0.99
C GLN A 156 -5.12 17.64 1.36
N PRO A 157 -4.10 17.55 2.23
CA PRO A 157 -3.53 16.25 2.64
C PRO A 157 -4.56 15.26 3.15
N LEU A 158 -5.55 15.72 3.93
CA LEU A 158 -6.68 14.90 4.37
C LEU A 158 -7.48 14.30 3.20
N ASN A 159 -7.65 15.04 2.10
CA ASN A 159 -8.39 14.59 0.93
C ASN A 159 -7.57 13.59 0.11
N ALA A 160 -6.26 13.81 -0.01
CA ALA A 160 -5.32 12.87 -0.61
C ALA A 160 -5.30 11.54 0.16
N GLY A 161 -5.20 11.59 1.50
CA GLY A 161 -5.28 10.41 2.37
C GLY A 161 -6.61 9.65 2.22
N ARG A 162 -7.75 10.36 2.19
CA ARG A 162 -9.07 9.77 1.90
C ARG A 162 -9.15 9.12 0.52
N GLN A 163 -8.49 9.69 -0.47
CA GLN A 163 -8.42 9.10 -1.80
C GLN A 163 -7.65 7.77 -1.77
N ALA A 164 -6.53 7.72 -1.03
CA ALA A 164 -5.78 6.48 -0.82
C ALA A 164 -6.64 5.41 -0.13
N ILE A 165 -7.32 5.75 0.97
CA ILE A 165 -8.22 4.81 1.68
C ILE A 165 -9.32 4.28 0.77
N ARG A 166 -9.98 5.15 -0.01
CA ARG A 166 -11.04 4.72 -0.94
C ARG A 166 -10.52 3.70 -1.94
N LYS A 167 -9.29 3.90 -2.44
CA LYS A 167 -8.64 2.98 -3.37
C LYS A 167 -8.24 1.66 -2.68
N ILE A 168 -7.66 1.72 -1.49
CA ILE A 168 -7.35 0.54 -0.66
C ILE A 168 -8.63 -0.28 -0.42
N HIS A 169 -9.71 0.34 0.06
CA HIS A 169 -11.01 -0.33 0.27
C HIS A 169 -11.58 -0.96 -1.01
N LYS A 170 -11.37 -0.34 -2.18
CA LYS A 170 -11.80 -0.92 -3.46
C LYS A 170 -11.00 -2.18 -3.80
N ILE A 171 -9.68 -2.16 -3.60
CA ILE A 171 -8.78 -3.29 -3.82
C ILE A 171 -9.12 -4.42 -2.85
N THR A 172 -9.18 -4.13 -1.55
CA THR A 172 -9.44 -5.11 -0.49
C THR A 172 -10.81 -5.78 -0.67
N ARG A 173 -11.88 -5.02 -0.94
CA ARG A 173 -13.21 -5.60 -1.20
C ARG A 173 -13.21 -6.50 -2.43
N LYS A 174 -12.51 -6.12 -3.51
CA LYS A 174 -12.39 -6.94 -4.72
C LYS A 174 -11.69 -8.26 -4.40
N THR A 175 -10.58 -8.23 -3.66
CA THR A 175 -9.83 -9.43 -3.24
C THR A 175 -10.65 -10.35 -2.34
N ILE A 176 -11.36 -9.81 -1.36
CA ILE A 176 -12.27 -10.58 -0.48
C ILE A 176 -13.37 -11.24 -1.33
N SER A 177 -13.98 -10.50 -2.25
CA SER A 177 -15.04 -11.04 -3.12
C SER A 177 -14.55 -12.19 -4.02
N LEU A 178 -13.32 -12.12 -4.52
CA LEU A 178 -12.68 -13.19 -5.30
C LEU A 178 -12.41 -14.43 -4.46
N LYS A 179 -11.83 -14.26 -3.26
CA LYS A 179 -11.61 -15.37 -2.31
C LYS A 179 -12.93 -16.04 -1.92
N ALA A 180 -13.96 -15.25 -1.59
CA ALA A 180 -15.28 -15.76 -1.26
C ALA A 180 -15.92 -16.54 -2.42
N ARG A 181 -15.78 -16.07 -3.66
CA ARG A 181 -16.23 -16.80 -4.85
C ARG A 181 -15.50 -18.13 -5.01
N LEU A 182 -14.17 -18.15 -4.88
CA LEU A 182 -13.38 -19.38 -4.98
C LEU A 182 -13.76 -20.40 -3.90
N ILE A 183 -13.91 -19.95 -2.65
CA ILE A 183 -14.34 -20.81 -1.54
C ILE A 183 -15.75 -21.36 -1.82
N ARG A 184 -16.69 -20.52 -2.25
CA ARG A 184 -18.06 -20.94 -2.57
C ARG A 184 -18.08 -22.00 -3.67
N THR A 185 -17.31 -21.81 -4.75
CA THR A 185 -17.19 -22.78 -5.84
C THR A 185 -16.59 -24.10 -5.35
N PHE A 186 -15.55 -24.04 -4.52
CA PHE A 186 -14.92 -25.23 -3.94
C PHE A 186 -15.89 -26.02 -3.05
N VAL A 187 -16.62 -25.34 -2.17
CA VAL A 187 -17.62 -25.96 -1.28
C VAL A 187 -18.74 -26.62 -2.08
N LEU A 188 -19.28 -25.94 -3.11
CA LEU A 188 -20.32 -26.49 -3.97
C LEU A 188 -19.82 -27.73 -4.75
N GLY A 189 -18.59 -27.67 -5.28
CA GLY A 189 -17.97 -28.82 -5.95
C GLY A 189 -17.78 -30.00 -5.01
N PHE A 190 -17.34 -29.76 -3.77
CA PHE A 190 -17.17 -30.79 -2.76
C PHE A 190 -18.49 -31.47 -2.39
N ILE A 191 -19.59 -30.70 -2.23
CA ILE A 191 -20.92 -31.24 -1.96
C ILE A 191 -21.41 -32.13 -3.11
N LEU A 192 -21.18 -31.72 -4.37
CA LEU A 192 -21.54 -32.52 -5.54
C LEU A 192 -20.78 -33.85 -5.59
N ILE A 193 -19.48 -33.84 -5.27
CA ILE A 193 -18.67 -35.06 -5.20
C ILE A 193 -19.21 -36.01 -4.12
N LEU A 194 -19.49 -35.50 -2.91
CA LEU A 194 -20.07 -36.31 -1.83
C LEU A 194 -21.41 -36.91 -2.23
N GLY A 195 -22.28 -36.13 -2.88
CA GLY A 195 -23.56 -36.61 -3.40
C GLY A 195 -23.38 -37.71 -4.45
N PHE A 196 -22.43 -37.54 -5.38
CA PHE A 196 -22.13 -38.54 -6.39
C PHE A 196 -21.59 -39.86 -5.80
N VAL A 197 -20.68 -39.76 -4.82
CA VAL A 197 -20.17 -40.94 -4.10
C VAL A 197 -21.31 -41.66 -3.38
N ALA A 198 -22.20 -40.94 -2.69
CA ALA A 198 -23.35 -41.55 -2.02
C ALA A 198 -24.29 -42.27 -2.99
N VAL A 199 -24.53 -41.70 -4.18
CA VAL A 199 -25.33 -42.33 -5.24
C VAL A 199 -24.65 -43.59 -5.78
N ILE A 200 -23.34 -43.55 -6.06
CA ILE A 200 -22.59 -44.74 -6.48
C ILE A 200 -22.67 -45.83 -5.42
N SER A 201 -22.40 -45.50 -4.15
CA SER A 201 -22.48 -46.46 -3.05
C SER A 201 -23.87 -47.09 -2.96
N TYR A 202 -24.93 -46.30 -3.06
CA TYR A 202 -26.30 -46.79 -3.07
C TYR A 202 -26.59 -47.74 -4.26
N VAL A 203 -26.15 -47.37 -5.46
CA VAL A 203 -26.32 -48.20 -6.66
C VAL A 203 -25.54 -49.52 -6.53
N MET A 204 -24.30 -49.46 -6.03
CA MET A 204 -23.48 -50.65 -5.80
C MET A 204 -24.10 -51.59 -4.76
N ASP A 205 -24.63 -51.05 -3.65
CA ASP A 205 -25.31 -51.83 -2.62
C ASP A 205 -26.61 -52.45 -3.17
N SER A 206 -27.37 -51.69 -3.96
CA SER A 206 -28.58 -52.19 -4.62
C SER A 206 -28.26 -53.32 -5.61
N LEU A 207 -27.20 -53.20 -6.41
CA LEU A 207 -26.79 -54.23 -7.38
C LEU A 207 -26.29 -55.50 -6.69
N LYS A 208 -25.51 -55.36 -5.60
CA LYS A 208 -25.12 -56.49 -4.76
C LYS A 208 -26.32 -57.21 -4.16
N SER A 209 -27.30 -56.47 -3.66
CA SER A 209 -28.53 -57.05 -3.09
C SER A 209 -29.39 -57.78 -4.12
N ALA A 210 -29.27 -57.41 -5.41
CA ALA A 210 -29.95 -58.05 -6.53
C ALA A 210 -29.21 -59.27 -7.10
N GLY A 211 -28.04 -59.63 -6.57
CA GLY A 211 -27.26 -60.81 -7.00
C GLY A 211 -26.50 -60.62 -8.31
N ILE A 212 -26.26 -59.38 -8.74
CA ILE A 212 -25.46 -59.06 -9.93
C ILE A 212 -24.03 -58.74 -9.48
N ASP A 213 -23.11 -59.69 -9.65
CA ASP A 213 -21.68 -59.45 -9.41
C ASP A 213 -21.08 -58.69 -10.61
N LEU A 214 -20.66 -57.45 -10.35
CA LEU A 214 -19.86 -56.66 -11.29
C LEU A 214 -18.40 -57.14 -11.17
N GLN A 215 -17.96 -58.00 -12.09
CA GLN A 215 -16.53 -58.28 -12.34
C GLN A 215 -15.84 -57.08 -12.99
#